data_AF-A0A9E4G4T8-F1
#
_entry.id   AF-A0A9E4G4T8-F1
#
_cell.length_a   1.000
_cell.length_b   1.000
_cell.length_c   1.000
_cell.angle_alpha   90.00
_cell.angle_beta   90.00
_cell.angle_gamma   90.00
#
_symmetry.space_group_name_H-M   'P 1'
#
loop_
_entity.id
_entity.type
_entity.pdbx_description
1 polymer ?
#
loop_
_entity_poly.entity_id
_entity_poly.type
_entity_poly.pdbx_seq_one_letter_code
_entity_poly.pdbx_strand_id
1 'polypeptide(L)'
;LYYTQINTAGVGGTLPDLFYVRSFDAAPFGARGWITPLNELMERDGMDFSDFWPAQVAQNSYEGQLMTLPYDFSNVAMYYNKTMFDEVGVPYPTNDWTWDDCFEIASAFKDGEPGDQTRWGVELWTWGWMMMGLLHAGGGATFSEDNRSCIVNNPENVATLKRIQDEIAAGNA
;
A
#
# COMPACT_ATOMS: atom_id res chain seq x y z
N LEU A 1 -0.23 -7.65 16.19
CA LEU A 1 0.21 -8.80 17.02
C LEU A 1 0.73 -9.98 16.20
N TYR A 2 -0.02 -10.47 15.21
CA TYR A 2 0.35 -11.67 14.44
C TYR A 2 1.79 -11.68 13.90
N TYR A 3 2.16 -10.65 13.10
CA TYR A 3 3.50 -10.62 12.49
C TYR A 3 4.65 -10.48 13.50
N THR A 4 4.40 -9.87 14.66
CA THR A 4 5.38 -9.81 15.74
C THR A 4 5.66 -11.23 16.26
N GLN A 5 4.61 -12.03 16.47
CA GLN A 5 4.75 -13.42 16.92
C GLN A 5 5.47 -14.29 15.89
N ILE A 6 5.14 -14.15 14.60
CA ILE A 6 5.83 -14.88 13.52
C ILE A 6 7.32 -14.52 13.47
N ASN A 7 7.68 -13.24 13.61
CA ASN A 7 9.09 -12.85 13.66
C ASN A 7 9.81 -13.42 14.89
N THR A 8 9.17 -13.39 16.06
CA THR A 8 9.74 -14.00 17.27
C THR A 8 9.94 -15.51 17.11
N ALA A 9 8.96 -16.21 16.52
CA ALA A 9 9.05 -17.64 16.23
C ALA A 9 10.17 -17.94 15.22
N GLY A 10 10.35 -17.10 14.20
CA GLY A 10 11.46 -17.20 13.24
C GLY A 10 12.83 -17.10 13.90
N VAL A 11 13.02 -16.12 14.77
CA VAL A 11 14.26 -15.99 15.55
C VAL A 11 14.45 -17.16 16.52
N GLY A 12 13.35 -17.66 17.09
CA GLY A 12 13.36 -18.78 18.04
C GLY A 12 13.45 -20.18 17.42
N GLY A 13 13.39 -20.31 16.10
CA GLY A 13 13.36 -21.62 15.43
C GLY A 13 12.08 -22.42 15.70
N THR A 14 10.97 -21.73 15.99
CA THR A 14 9.68 -22.33 16.35
C THR A 14 8.55 -21.89 15.41
N LEU A 15 8.89 -21.56 14.16
CA LEU A 15 7.89 -21.26 13.14
C LEU A 15 6.93 -22.45 12.95
N PRO A 16 5.63 -22.20 12.72
CA PRO A 16 4.69 -23.25 12.32
C PRO A 16 5.08 -23.85 10.96
N ASP A 17 4.58 -25.05 10.67
CA ASP A 17 4.77 -25.69 9.35
C ASP A 17 4.15 -24.88 8.20
N LEU A 18 3.02 -24.21 8.47
CA LEU A 18 2.31 -23.34 7.53
C LEU A 18 1.79 -22.10 8.26
N PHE A 19 2.05 -20.92 7.69
CA PHE A 19 1.63 -19.65 8.26
C PHE A 19 1.50 -18.58 7.18
N TYR A 20 0.76 -17.51 7.50
CA TYR A 20 0.60 -16.38 6.61
C TYR A 20 1.85 -15.50 6.62
N VAL A 21 2.28 -15.13 5.44
CA VAL A 21 3.41 -14.22 5.20
C VAL A 21 2.88 -13.06 4.38
N ARG A 22 3.18 -11.82 4.79
CA ARG A 22 2.89 -10.67 3.91
C ARG A 22 3.81 -10.76 2.72
N SER A 23 3.33 -10.40 1.54
CA SER A 23 4.13 -10.49 0.32
C SER A 23 5.47 -9.74 0.44
N PHE A 24 5.53 -8.58 1.12
CA PHE A 24 6.79 -7.86 1.38
C PHE A 24 7.72 -8.51 2.43
N ASP A 25 7.26 -9.53 3.16
CA ASP A 25 8.09 -10.35 4.05
C ASP A 25 8.66 -11.60 3.36
N ALA A 26 8.18 -11.96 2.15
CA ALA A 26 8.62 -13.18 1.45
C ALA A 26 10.13 -13.18 1.19
N ALA A 27 10.66 -12.09 0.61
CA ALA A 27 12.09 -11.95 0.38
C ALA A 27 12.95 -11.98 1.65
N PRO A 28 12.68 -11.17 2.69
CA PRO A 28 13.50 -11.20 3.90
C PRO A 28 13.34 -12.50 4.71
N PHE A 29 12.23 -13.23 4.59
CA PHE A 29 12.09 -14.55 5.22
C PHE A 29 12.87 -15.61 4.44
N GLY A 30 12.83 -15.54 3.11
CA GLY A 30 13.64 -16.39 2.24
C GLY A 30 15.15 -16.19 2.46
N ALA A 31 15.61 -14.94 2.53
CA ALA A 31 16.99 -14.59 2.83
C ALA A 31 17.49 -15.11 4.20
N ARG A 32 16.58 -15.27 5.17
CA ARG A 32 16.88 -15.82 6.50
C ARG A 32 16.78 -17.35 6.56
N GLY A 33 16.32 -18.00 5.49
CA GLY A 33 16.04 -19.43 5.47
C GLY A 33 14.87 -19.84 6.37
N TRP A 34 13.95 -18.91 6.65
CA TRP A 34 12.79 -19.18 7.52
C TRP A 34 11.65 -19.87 6.82
N ILE A 35 11.63 -19.85 5.49
CA ILE A 35 10.60 -20.44 4.64
C ILE A 35 11.27 -21.21 3.51
N THR A 36 10.64 -22.33 3.13
CA THR A 36 11.15 -23.24 2.10
C THR A 36 10.76 -22.74 0.70
N PRO A 37 11.71 -22.70 -0.26
CA PRO A 37 11.38 -22.49 -1.67
C PRO A 37 10.33 -23.48 -2.18
N LEU A 38 9.34 -23.01 -2.92
CA LEU A 38 8.20 -23.83 -3.35
C LEU A 38 8.39 -24.46 -4.74
N ASN A 39 9.41 -24.04 -5.51
CA ASN A 39 9.57 -24.45 -6.91
C ASN A 39 9.56 -25.97 -7.12
N GLU A 40 10.34 -26.73 -6.32
CA GLU A 40 10.39 -28.20 -6.42
C GLU A 40 9.06 -28.86 -6.03
N LEU A 41 8.34 -28.27 -5.06
CA LEU A 41 7.02 -28.76 -4.64
C LEU A 41 5.98 -28.50 -5.72
N MET A 42 6.04 -27.34 -6.38
CA MET A 42 5.18 -27.00 -7.50
C MET A 42 5.41 -27.94 -8.68
N GLU A 43 6.67 -28.21 -9.04
CA GLU A 43 7.02 -29.16 -10.11
C GLU A 43 6.52 -30.57 -9.80
N ARG A 44 6.73 -31.05 -8.57
CA ARG A 44 6.25 -32.37 -8.12
C ARG A 44 4.74 -32.50 -8.25
N ASP A 45 4.00 -31.45 -7.91
CA ASP A 45 2.54 -31.45 -7.87
C ASP A 45 1.91 -31.01 -9.21
N GLY A 46 2.73 -30.69 -10.21
CA GLY A 46 2.28 -30.25 -11.53
C GLY A 46 1.61 -28.88 -11.53
N MET A 47 1.97 -28.00 -10.60
CA MET A 47 1.48 -26.62 -10.51
C MET A 47 2.36 -25.67 -11.33
N ASP A 48 1.73 -24.71 -12.02
CA ASP A 48 2.41 -23.74 -12.88
C ASP A 48 2.30 -22.32 -12.29
N PHE A 49 3.37 -21.53 -12.40
CA PHE A 49 3.36 -20.13 -11.98
C PHE A 49 2.37 -19.27 -12.78
N SER A 50 2.03 -19.67 -13.99
CA SER A 50 1.07 -18.99 -14.86
C SER A 50 -0.38 -19.04 -14.36
N ASP A 51 -0.67 -19.91 -13.38
CA ASP A 51 -1.95 -19.89 -12.66
C ASP A 51 -2.09 -18.63 -11.77
N PHE A 52 -0.98 -17.95 -11.49
CA PHE A 52 -0.92 -16.74 -10.68
C PHE A 52 -0.64 -15.49 -11.51
N TRP A 53 -1.04 -14.34 -10.97
CA TRP A 53 -0.76 -13.06 -11.60
C TRP A 53 0.76 -12.82 -11.59
N PRO A 54 1.39 -12.39 -12.70
CA PRO A 54 2.85 -12.23 -12.75
C PRO A 54 3.40 -11.30 -11.68
N ALA A 55 2.66 -10.24 -11.32
CA ALA A 55 3.04 -9.32 -10.25
C ALA A 55 3.08 -10.01 -8.87
N GLN A 56 2.16 -10.95 -8.61
CA GLN A 56 2.13 -11.74 -7.38
C GLN A 56 3.30 -12.72 -7.34
N VAL A 57 3.59 -13.41 -8.44
CA VAL A 57 4.77 -14.30 -8.52
C VAL A 57 6.03 -13.51 -8.23
N ALA A 58 6.20 -12.34 -8.86
CA ALA A 58 7.36 -11.47 -8.64
C ALA A 58 7.48 -11.00 -7.17
N GLN A 59 6.37 -10.56 -6.57
CA GLN A 59 6.36 -10.04 -5.20
C GLN A 59 6.65 -11.12 -4.14
N ASN A 60 6.27 -12.37 -4.42
CA ASN A 60 6.44 -13.50 -3.52
C ASN A 60 7.75 -14.30 -3.80
N SER A 61 8.60 -13.82 -4.71
CA SER A 61 9.85 -14.49 -5.09
C SER A 61 11.08 -13.82 -4.49
N TYR A 62 12.12 -14.61 -4.27
CA TYR A 62 13.44 -14.17 -3.84
C TYR A 62 14.52 -15.00 -4.55
N GLU A 63 15.51 -14.33 -5.15
CA GLU A 63 16.59 -14.99 -5.92
C GLU A 63 16.07 -16.02 -6.96
N GLY A 64 14.94 -15.70 -7.60
CA GLY A 64 14.32 -16.55 -8.63
C GLY A 64 13.52 -17.74 -8.09
N GLN A 65 13.39 -17.87 -6.77
CA GLN A 65 12.58 -18.91 -6.12
C GLN A 65 11.30 -18.30 -5.55
N LEU A 66 10.17 -18.98 -5.74
CA LEU A 66 8.92 -18.60 -5.09
C LEU A 66 8.98 -19.02 -3.63
N MET A 67 8.93 -18.04 -2.73
CA MET A 67 9.08 -18.30 -1.29
C MET A 67 7.74 -18.48 -0.58
N THR A 68 6.67 -17.92 -1.17
CA THR A 68 5.32 -17.98 -0.62
C THR A 68 4.31 -18.20 -1.74
N LEU A 69 3.31 -19.03 -1.51
CA LEU A 69 2.23 -19.24 -2.48
C LEU A 69 1.30 -18.01 -2.45
N PRO A 70 1.02 -17.35 -3.59
CA PRO A 70 0.03 -16.28 -3.62
C PRO A 70 -1.35 -16.81 -3.23
N TYR A 71 -1.87 -16.35 -2.10
CA TYR A 71 -3.18 -16.76 -1.59
C TYR A 71 -4.24 -15.69 -1.85
N ASP A 72 -3.93 -14.44 -1.49
CA ASP A 72 -4.76 -13.27 -1.74
C ASP A 72 -3.88 -12.07 -2.10
N PHE A 73 -4.55 -11.01 -2.56
CA PHE A 73 -3.93 -9.71 -2.73
C PHE A 73 -4.93 -8.62 -2.38
N SER A 74 -4.41 -7.47 -2.00
CA SER A 74 -5.20 -6.26 -1.80
C SER A 74 -4.65 -5.12 -2.65
N ASN A 75 -5.54 -4.23 -3.06
CA ASN A 75 -5.21 -2.99 -3.74
C ASN A 75 -5.78 -1.81 -2.96
N VAL A 76 -5.22 -0.62 -3.20
CA VAL A 76 -5.81 0.63 -2.75
C VAL A 76 -6.85 1.05 -3.79
N ALA A 77 -8.03 1.41 -3.32
CA ALA A 77 -9.08 2.00 -4.14
C ALA A 77 -9.66 3.22 -3.39
N MET A 78 -10.09 4.23 -4.14
CA MET A 78 -10.81 5.36 -3.58
C MET A 78 -12.28 4.97 -3.40
N TYR A 79 -12.78 5.13 -2.17
CA TYR A 79 -14.19 4.99 -1.83
C TYR A 79 -14.77 6.37 -1.56
N TYR A 80 -16.03 6.59 -1.94
CA TYR A 80 -16.70 7.87 -1.77
C TYR A 80 -18.16 7.68 -1.35
N ASN A 81 -18.69 8.63 -0.57
CA ASN A 81 -20.07 8.62 -0.10
C ASN A 81 -20.99 9.31 -1.12
N LYS A 82 -21.74 8.53 -1.91
CA LYS A 82 -22.65 9.06 -2.95
C LYS A 82 -23.67 10.06 -2.40
N THR A 83 -24.23 9.80 -1.22
CA THR A 83 -25.22 10.70 -0.59
C THR A 83 -24.62 12.08 -0.35
N MET A 84 -23.38 12.16 0.13
CA MET A 84 -22.71 13.45 0.32
C MET A 84 -22.48 14.16 -1.01
N PHE A 85 -22.07 13.45 -2.07
CA PHE A 85 -21.88 14.03 -3.40
C PHE A 85 -23.18 14.59 -3.97
N ASP A 86 -24.29 13.86 -3.81
CA ASP A 86 -25.62 14.28 -4.24
C ASP A 86 -26.12 15.52 -3.47
N GLU A 87 -25.84 15.60 -2.16
CA GLU A 87 -26.19 16.74 -1.31
C GLU A 87 -25.50 18.05 -1.74
N VAL A 88 -24.22 17.98 -2.13
CA VAL A 88 -23.44 19.17 -2.56
C VAL A 88 -23.53 19.45 -4.06
N GLY A 89 -24.04 18.49 -4.85
CA GLY A 89 -24.21 18.62 -6.30
C GLY A 89 -22.92 18.56 -7.11
N VAL A 90 -21.86 17.93 -6.59
CA VAL A 90 -20.57 17.75 -7.28
C VAL A 90 -20.57 16.43 -8.06
N PRO A 91 -20.03 16.37 -9.30
CA PRO A 91 -19.92 15.13 -10.05
C PRO A 91 -19.14 14.04 -9.30
N TYR A 92 -19.53 12.78 -9.48
CA TYR A 92 -18.82 11.66 -8.89
C TYR A 92 -17.39 11.52 -9.41
N PRO A 93 -16.50 10.89 -8.62
CA PRO A 93 -15.15 10.59 -9.07
C PRO A 93 -15.11 9.76 -10.35
N THR A 94 -14.13 10.04 -11.20
CA THR A 94 -13.82 9.25 -12.40
C THR A 94 -12.42 8.67 -12.30
N ASN A 95 -12.08 7.74 -13.20
CA ASN A 95 -10.73 7.17 -13.24
C ASN A 95 -9.65 8.16 -13.71
N ASP A 96 -10.05 9.33 -14.22
CA ASP A 96 -9.15 10.37 -14.72
C ASP A 96 -8.81 11.44 -13.66
N TRP A 97 -9.33 11.29 -12.43
CA TRP A 97 -9.03 12.20 -11.34
C TRP A 97 -7.56 12.16 -10.94
N THR A 98 -7.04 13.34 -10.67
CA THR A 98 -5.76 13.56 -9.98
C THR A 98 -5.98 13.74 -8.48
N TRP A 99 -4.89 13.72 -7.71
CA TRP A 99 -4.94 14.11 -6.30
C TRP A 99 -5.36 15.57 -6.12
N ASP A 100 -5.00 16.45 -7.05
CA ASP A 100 -5.42 17.85 -7.00
C ASP A 100 -6.94 17.97 -7.17
N ASP A 101 -7.55 17.24 -8.12
CA ASP A 101 -9.01 17.18 -8.26
C ASP A 101 -9.68 16.70 -6.96
N CYS A 102 -9.10 15.66 -6.33
CA CYS A 102 -9.60 15.12 -5.06
C CYS A 102 -9.57 16.17 -3.94
N PHE A 103 -8.45 16.89 -3.77
CA PHE A 103 -8.31 17.91 -2.73
C PHE A 103 -9.17 19.15 -2.98
N GLU A 104 -9.29 19.61 -4.24
CA GLU A 104 -10.16 20.73 -4.60
C GLU A 104 -11.62 20.42 -4.25
N ILE A 105 -12.08 19.21 -4.60
CA ILE A 105 -13.45 18.75 -4.33
C ILE A 105 -13.67 18.48 -2.84
N ALA A 106 -12.66 18.02 -2.10
CA ALA A 106 -12.75 17.77 -0.65
C ALA A 106 -13.25 19.01 0.12
N SER A 107 -12.86 20.21 -0.31
CA SER A 107 -13.30 21.47 0.31
C SER A 107 -14.82 21.68 0.28
N ALA A 108 -15.54 21.13 -0.71
CA ALA A 108 -16.99 21.25 -0.83
C ALA A 108 -17.76 20.43 0.23
N PHE A 109 -17.08 19.46 0.85
CA PHE A 109 -17.70 18.53 1.79
C PHE A 109 -17.53 18.92 3.24
N LYS A 110 -16.63 19.84 3.59
CA LYS A 110 -16.44 20.17 5.01
C LYS A 110 -17.62 20.94 5.59
N ASP A 111 -17.86 20.77 6.89
CA ASP A 111 -18.76 21.60 7.67
C ASP A 111 -17.99 22.40 8.72
N GLY A 112 -18.34 23.67 8.89
CA GLY A 112 -17.67 24.54 9.87
C GLY A 112 -16.20 24.86 9.58
N GLU A 113 -15.56 25.48 10.56
CA GLU A 113 -14.14 25.86 10.53
C GLU A 113 -13.25 24.75 11.12
N PRO A 114 -11.94 24.70 10.77
CA PRO A 114 -11.02 23.74 11.33
C PRO A 114 -11.07 23.70 12.86
N GLY A 115 -11.37 22.52 13.42
CA GLY A 115 -11.53 22.29 14.86
C GLY A 115 -12.97 22.15 15.36
N ASP A 116 -13.96 22.65 14.61
CA ASP A 116 -15.40 22.55 14.94
C ASP A 116 -16.18 21.63 13.96
N GLN A 117 -15.45 20.93 13.09
CA GLN A 117 -16.01 20.13 12.00
C GLN A 117 -16.55 18.78 12.49
N THR A 118 -17.60 18.29 11.84
CA THR A 118 -18.10 16.92 12.01
C THR A 118 -17.98 16.09 10.73
N ARG A 119 -17.60 16.73 9.61
CA ARG A 119 -17.48 16.17 8.27
C ARG A 119 -16.24 16.71 7.57
N TRP A 120 -15.46 15.80 6.98
CA TRP A 120 -14.26 16.09 6.19
C TRP A 120 -14.45 15.59 4.75
N GLY A 121 -13.71 16.16 3.81
CA GLY A 121 -13.84 15.82 2.40
C GLY A 121 -12.99 14.64 1.95
N VAL A 122 -11.87 14.39 2.61
CA VAL A 122 -10.99 13.26 2.32
C VAL A 122 -10.41 12.68 3.61
N GLU A 123 -10.23 11.37 3.64
CA GLU A 123 -9.47 10.68 4.69
C GLU A 123 -8.27 10.01 4.03
N LEU A 124 -7.06 10.28 4.53
CA LEU A 124 -5.83 9.69 4.04
C LEU A 124 -5.15 8.87 5.12
N TRP A 125 -4.91 7.59 4.86
CA TRP A 125 -4.21 6.74 5.80
C TRP A 125 -2.70 6.91 5.64
N THR A 126 -2.01 7.17 6.75
CA THR A 126 -0.57 7.46 6.80
C THR A 126 0.29 6.20 6.93
N TRP A 127 -0.26 5.03 6.60
CA TRP A 127 0.48 3.79 6.61
C TRP A 127 1.59 3.82 5.56
N GLY A 128 2.78 3.30 5.90
CA GLY A 128 3.97 3.46 5.07
C GLY A 128 3.78 3.05 3.60
N TRP A 129 3.11 1.93 3.34
CA TRP A 129 2.83 1.45 1.98
C TRP A 129 1.80 2.30 1.22
N MET A 130 0.80 2.86 1.92
CA MET A 130 -0.17 3.78 1.32
C MET A 130 0.47 5.14 1.02
N MET A 131 1.33 5.63 1.92
CA MET A 131 2.13 6.82 1.69
C MET A 131 3.09 6.65 0.51
N MET A 132 3.73 5.49 0.35
CA MET A 132 4.53 5.22 -0.86
C MET A 132 3.69 5.38 -2.13
N GLY A 133 2.50 4.79 -2.19
CA GLY A 133 1.60 4.94 -3.35
C GLY A 133 1.23 6.40 -3.62
N LEU A 134 0.92 7.16 -2.56
CA LEU A 134 0.56 8.57 -2.68
C LEU A 134 1.73 9.46 -3.14
N LEU A 135 2.93 9.22 -2.61
CA LEU A 135 4.15 9.93 -3.02
C LEU A 135 4.49 9.65 -4.50
N HIS A 136 4.32 8.39 -4.93
CA HIS A 136 4.48 8.02 -6.34
C HIS A 136 3.44 8.69 -7.24
N ALA A 137 2.19 8.77 -6.81
CA ALA A 137 1.13 9.45 -7.55
C ALA A 137 1.36 10.98 -7.65
N GLY A 138 2.05 11.57 -6.67
CA GLY A 138 2.56 12.95 -6.71
C GLY A 138 3.80 13.16 -7.57
N GLY A 139 4.25 12.13 -8.31
CA GLY A 139 5.41 12.19 -9.20
C GLY A 139 6.76 11.93 -8.53
N GLY A 140 6.77 11.58 -7.23
CA GLY A 140 7.98 11.26 -6.50
C GLY A 140 8.29 9.77 -6.43
N ALA A 141 9.28 9.42 -5.61
CA ALA A 141 9.72 8.04 -5.38
C ALA A 141 10.26 7.86 -3.95
N THR A 142 10.28 6.63 -3.42
CA THR A 142 10.81 6.36 -2.08
C THR A 142 12.21 5.77 -2.08
N PHE A 143 12.55 5.00 -3.12
CA PHE A 143 13.86 4.38 -3.31
C PHE A 143 14.43 4.71 -4.69
N SER A 144 15.76 4.68 -4.82
CA SER A 144 16.43 4.76 -6.12
C SER A 144 16.02 3.60 -7.03
N GLU A 145 16.19 3.74 -8.35
CA GLU A 145 15.81 2.71 -9.33
C GLU A 145 16.48 1.34 -9.05
N ASP A 146 17.70 1.36 -8.49
CA ASP A 146 18.43 0.15 -8.09
C ASP A 146 18.03 -0.40 -6.71
N ASN A 147 17.08 0.25 -6.01
CA ASN A 147 16.62 -0.04 -4.66
C ASN A 147 17.73 -0.02 -3.57
N ARG A 148 18.85 0.67 -3.81
CA ARG A 148 19.99 0.72 -2.86
C ARG A 148 20.02 1.96 -1.97
N SER A 149 19.26 2.99 -2.30
CA SER A 149 19.23 4.25 -1.54
C SER A 149 17.80 4.67 -1.25
N CYS A 150 17.55 5.15 -0.03
CA CYS A 150 16.31 5.83 0.32
C CYS A 150 16.38 7.28 -0.17
N ILE A 151 15.47 7.66 -1.07
CA ILE A 151 15.37 9.00 -1.66
C ILE A 151 14.05 9.67 -1.31
N VAL A 152 13.43 9.25 -0.20
CA VAL A 152 12.10 9.70 0.23
C VAL A 152 12.00 11.23 0.42
N ASN A 153 13.12 11.92 0.60
CA ASN A 153 13.19 13.36 0.80
C ASN A 153 13.38 14.17 -0.50
N ASN A 154 13.14 13.58 -1.68
CA ASN A 154 13.17 14.32 -2.95
C ASN A 154 12.14 15.48 -2.98
N PRO A 155 12.36 16.51 -3.83
CA PRO A 155 11.50 17.69 -3.90
C PRO A 155 10.03 17.38 -4.15
N GLU A 156 9.73 16.39 -4.98
CA GLU A 156 8.37 15.98 -5.38
C GLU A 156 7.59 15.39 -4.19
N ASN A 157 8.25 14.52 -3.40
CA ASN A 157 7.68 13.99 -2.16
C ASN A 157 7.46 15.09 -1.12
N VAL A 158 8.41 16.02 -0.98
CA VAL A 158 8.28 17.15 -0.06
C VAL A 158 7.10 18.04 -0.47
N ALA A 159 6.92 18.30 -1.77
CA ALA A 159 5.78 19.06 -2.27
C ALA A 159 4.45 18.34 -1.99
N THR A 160 4.40 17.03 -2.24
CA THR A 160 3.22 16.20 -1.97
C THR A 160 2.83 16.20 -0.49
N LEU A 161 3.80 16.03 0.42
CA LEU A 161 3.54 16.04 1.86
C LEU A 161 3.14 17.43 2.36
N LYS A 162 3.72 18.51 1.82
CA LYS A 162 3.30 19.88 2.13
C LYS A 162 1.86 20.13 1.68
N ARG A 163 1.49 19.67 0.49
CA ARG A 163 0.11 19.77 0.00
C ARG A 163 -0.86 19.10 0.96
N ILE A 164 -0.59 17.87 1.39
CA ILE A 164 -1.41 17.18 2.40
C ILE A 164 -1.47 17.96 3.71
N GLN A 165 -0.34 18.46 4.19
CA GLN A 165 -0.29 19.26 5.41
C GLN A 165 -1.17 20.51 5.31
N ASP A 166 -1.14 21.21 4.17
CA ASP A 166 -1.95 22.41 3.92
C ASP A 166 -3.45 22.06 3.89
N GLU A 167 -3.83 20.93 3.28
CA GLU A 167 -5.22 20.46 3.24
C GLU A 167 -5.76 20.07 4.62
N ILE A 168 -4.93 19.43 5.45
CA ILE A 168 -5.26 19.14 6.85
C ILE A 168 -5.41 20.45 7.65
N ALA A 169 -4.50 21.40 7.47
CA ALA A 169 -4.57 22.70 8.14
C ALA A 169 -5.81 23.51 7.73
N ALA A 170 -6.26 23.35 6.48
CA ALA A 170 -7.48 23.94 5.95
C ALA A 170 -8.78 23.21 6.39
N GLY A 171 -8.66 22.06 7.06
CA GLY A 171 -9.80 21.23 7.47
C GLY A 171 -10.49 20.50 6.31
N ASN A 172 -9.81 20.33 5.18
CA ASN A 172 -10.31 19.56 4.05
C ASN A 172 -10.02 18.05 4.21
N ALA A 173 -8.97 17.73 4.97
CA ALA A 173 -8.44 16.38 5.25
C ALA A 173 -8.18 16.16 6.75
#